data_AF-A0A537HIA5-F1
#
_entry.id   AF-A0A537HIA5-F1
#
_cell.length_a   1.000
_cell.length_b   1.000
_cell.length_c   1.000
_cell.angle_alpha   90.00
_cell.angle_beta   90.00
_cell.angle_gamma   90.00
#
_symmetry.space_group_name_H-M   'P 1'
#
loop_
_entity.id
_entity.type
_entity.pdbx_description
1 polymer ?
#
loop_
_entity_poly.entity_id
_entity_poly.type
_entity_poly.pdbx_seq_one_letter_code
_entity_poly.pdbx_strand_id
1 'polypeptide(L)'
;MSRTQSFSQVLLDCVDEGLSVLGNEPRQAIYQYLATIHSLDREQIPDKVDEFAAGLKKALGSASRVIERLILKKLFQRIGSTFRETADLEFADYVRDARRRFEITSTKHGDPVEGLRSKKGQVTG
;
A
#
# COMPACT_ATOMS: atom_id res chain seq x y z
N MET A 1 7.62 -2.18 -21.87
CA MET A 1 8.51 -2.63 -20.77
C MET A 1 7.69 -2.70 -19.50
N SER A 2 7.20 -3.88 -19.14
CA SER A 2 6.38 -4.09 -17.93
C SER A 2 7.32 -4.13 -16.72
N ARG A 3 7.55 -2.98 -16.06
CA ARG A 3 8.14 -3.01 -14.72
C ARG A 3 7.10 -3.61 -13.81
N THR A 4 7.41 -4.75 -13.18
CA THR A 4 6.73 -5.17 -11.96
C THR A 4 6.90 -4.05 -10.96
N GLN A 5 5.90 -3.17 -10.83
CA GLN A 5 5.95 -2.09 -9.85
C GLN A 5 5.97 -2.72 -8.46
N SER A 6 6.93 -2.32 -7.62
CA SER A 6 6.94 -2.78 -6.24
C SER A 6 5.78 -2.14 -5.48
N PHE A 7 5.32 -2.79 -4.41
CA PHE A 7 4.29 -2.20 -3.54
C PHE A 7 4.70 -0.80 -3.06
N SER A 8 5.98 -0.61 -2.75
CA SER A 8 6.54 0.68 -2.34
C SER A 8 6.29 1.76 -3.40
N GLN A 9 6.52 1.46 -4.69
CA GLN A 9 6.23 2.41 -5.78
C GLN A 9 4.74 2.72 -5.88
N VAL A 10 3.89 1.69 -5.83
CA VAL A 10 2.43 1.86 -5.88
C VAL A 10 1.94 2.75 -4.74
N LEU A 11 2.43 2.54 -3.52
CA LEU A 11 2.08 3.34 -2.36
C LEU A 11 2.54 4.80 -2.53
N LEU A 12 3.78 5.03 -2.98
CA LEU A 12 4.31 6.37 -3.21
C LEU A 12 3.50 7.14 -4.25
N ASP A 13 3.14 6.49 -5.36
CA ASP A 13 2.28 7.08 -6.39
C ASP A 13 0.90 7.43 -5.82
N CYS A 14 0.32 6.56 -4.99
CA CYS A 14 -0.95 6.84 -4.33
C CYS A 14 -0.88 7.99 -3.33
N VAL A 15 0.23 8.12 -2.59
CA VAL A 15 0.48 9.24 -1.67
C VAL A 15 0.60 10.55 -2.45
N ASP A 16 1.39 10.56 -3.53
CA ASP A 16 1.54 11.73 -4.39
C ASP A 16 0.21 12.18 -5.00
N GLU A 17 -0.56 11.24 -5.56
CA GLU A 17 -1.88 11.52 -6.12
C GLU A 17 -2.86 12.00 -5.03
N GLY A 18 -2.80 11.40 -3.83
CA GLY A 18 -3.64 11.77 -2.70
C GLY A 18 -3.35 13.16 -2.17
N LEU A 19 -2.09 13.59 -2.14
CA LEU A 19 -1.70 14.95 -1.75
C LEU A 19 -1.93 15.97 -2.87
N SER A 20 -1.88 15.55 -4.13
CA SER A 20 -2.08 16.46 -5.28
C SER A 20 -3.49 17.06 -5.32
N VAL A 21 -4.47 16.49 -4.62
CA VAL A 21 -5.82 17.07 -4.48
C VAL A 21 -5.82 18.43 -3.77
N LEU A 22 -4.76 18.73 -3.00
CA LEU A 22 -4.57 20.00 -2.31
C LEU A 22 -3.99 21.08 -3.23
N GLY A 23 -3.45 20.71 -4.40
CA GLY A 23 -2.66 21.58 -5.26
C GLY A 23 -1.15 21.30 -5.15
N ASN A 24 -0.38 21.93 -6.02
CA ASN A 24 1.05 21.67 -6.14
C ASN A 24 1.86 22.29 -4.98
N GLU A 25 1.59 23.54 -4.63
CA GLU A 25 2.30 24.21 -3.54
C GLU A 25 2.01 23.57 -2.17
N PRO A 26 0.75 23.25 -1.81
CA PRO A 26 0.47 22.59 -0.53
C PRO A 26 1.07 21.18 -0.44
N ARG A 27 1.10 20.43 -1.54
CA ARG A 27 1.78 19.13 -1.60
C ARG A 27 3.27 19.27 -1.29
N GLN A 28 3.95 20.24 -1.90
CA GLN A 28 5.37 20.48 -1.62
C GLN A 28 5.60 20.90 -0.17
N ALA A 29 4.74 21.77 0.37
CA ALA A 29 4.82 22.20 1.77
C ALA A 29 4.67 21.02 2.75
N ILE A 30 3.77 20.06 2.46
CA ILE A 30 3.64 18.85 3.28
C ILE A 30 4.90 17.99 3.21
N TYR A 31 5.46 17.76 2.02
CA TYR A 31 6.70 17.00 1.91
C TYR A 31 7.87 17.66 2.63
N GLN A 32 7.99 18.99 2.52
CA GLN A 32 8.99 19.74 3.26
C GLN A 32 8.77 19.66 4.78
N TYR A 33 7.53 19.74 5.25
CA TYR A 33 7.18 19.56 6.66
C TYR A 33 7.57 18.17 7.16
N LEU A 34 7.25 17.11 6.40
CA LEU A 34 7.61 15.74 6.75
C LEU A 34 9.13 15.54 6.80
N ALA A 35 9.86 16.07 5.82
CA ALA A 35 11.31 15.98 5.79
C ALA A 35 11.97 16.75 6.95
N THR A 36 11.49 17.96 7.27
CA THR A 36 12.13 18.83 8.27
C THR A 36 11.72 18.51 9.71
N ILE A 37 10.42 18.30 9.96
CA ILE A 37 9.88 18.12 11.32
C ILE A 37 9.87 16.65 11.71
N HIS A 38 9.64 15.76 10.74
CA HIS A 38 9.54 14.32 10.98
C HIS A 38 10.76 13.54 10.50
N SER A 39 11.76 14.19 9.87
CA SER A 39 12.94 13.51 9.30
C SER A 39 12.53 12.32 8.41
N LEU A 40 11.44 12.52 7.65
CA LEU A 40 10.83 11.51 6.82
C LEU A 40 10.83 11.98 5.36
N ASP A 41 11.71 11.40 4.57
CA ASP A 41 11.75 11.61 3.12
C ASP A 41 10.63 10.83 2.42
N ARG A 42 10.22 11.33 1.24
CA ARG A 42 9.19 10.68 0.41
C ARG A 42 9.49 9.20 0.23
N GLU A 43 10.73 8.85 -0.09
CA GLU A 43 11.14 7.47 -0.40
C GLU A 43 11.04 6.52 0.80
N GLN A 44 11.05 7.04 2.02
CA GLN A 44 11.00 6.27 3.26
C GLN A 44 9.55 5.99 3.73
N ILE A 45 8.55 6.67 3.16
CA ILE A 45 7.14 6.51 3.51
C ILE A 45 6.68 5.04 3.50
N PRO A 46 7.07 4.18 2.53
CA PRO A 46 6.63 2.79 2.49
C PRO A 46 7.14 1.95 3.66
N ASP A 47 8.29 2.30 4.23
CA ASP A 47 8.88 1.62 5.38
C ASP A 47 8.44 2.26 6.72
N LYS A 48 8.03 3.53 6.69
CA LYS A 48 7.67 4.33 7.87
C LYS A 48 6.25 4.91 7.77
N VAL A 49 5.30 4.03 7.51
CA VAL A 49 3.89 4.40 7.28
C VAL A 49 3.25 5.07 8.50
N ASP A 50 3.57 4.58 9.70
CA ASP A 50 3.08 5.16 10.96
C ASP A 50 3.63 6.59 11.19
N GLU A 51 4.90 6.83 10.86
CA GLU A 51 5.50 8.18 10.93
C GLU A 51 4.85 9.13 9.92
N PHE A 52 4.55 8.65 8.72
CA PHE A 52 3.82 9.42 7.70
C PHE A 52 2.43 9.83 8.19
N ALA A 53 1.63 8.89 8.71
CA ALA A 53 0.30 9.18 9.22
C ALA A 53 0.34 10.19 10.39
N ALA A 54 1.27 10.00 11.32
CA ALA A 54 1.48 10.93 12.42
C ALA A 54 1.89 12.33 11.93
N GLY A 55 2.80 12.42 10.96
CA GLY A 55 3.25 13.68 10.38
C GLY A 55 2.14 14.41 9.62
N LEU A 56 1.34 13.67 8.85
CA LEU A 56 0.18 14.23 8.16
C LEU A 56 -0.88 14.75 9.14
N LYS A 57 -1.13 14.03 10.23
CA LYS A 57 -2.03 14.47 11.31
C LYS A 57 -1.51 15.71 12.03
N LYS A 58 -0.19 15.87 12.21
CA LYS A 58 0.36 17.11 12.78
C LYS A 58 0.25 18.30 11.82
N ALA A 59 0.45 18.07 10.52
CA ALA A 59 0.37 19.13 9.51
C ALA A 59 -1.07 19.59 9.23
N LEU A 60 -2.02 18.67 9.16
CA LEU A 60 -3.40 18.93 8.72
C LEU A 60 -4.46 18.77 9.83
N GLY A 61 -4.07 18.34 11.02
CA GLY A 61 -5.02 18.08 12.11
C GLY A 61 -6.03 17.00 11.73
N SER A 62 -7.32 17.26 12.00
CA SER A 62 -8.42 16.36 11.68
C SER A 62 -8.64 16.17 10.17
N ALA A 63 -8.19 17.11 9.33
CA ALA A 63 -8.33 17.03 7.88
C ALA A 63 -7.42 15.94 7.26
N SER A 64 -6.39 15.48 7.98
CA SER A 64 -5.53 14.36 7.58
C SER A 64 -6.32 13.11 7.21
N ARG A 65 -7.39 12.79 7.94
CA ARG A 65 -8.27 11.64 7.66
C ARG A 65 -8.86 11.64 6.25
N VAL A 66 -9.13 12.82 5.68
CA VAL A 66 -9.67 12.91 4.31
C VAL A 66 -8.60 12.49 3.32
N ILE A 67 -7.37 12.94 3.51
CA ILE A 67 -6.22 12.60 2.66
C ILE A 67 -5.85 11.11 2.81
N GLU A 68 -5.79 10.60 4.04
CA GLU A 68 -5.57 9.18 4.32
C GLU A 68 -6.58 8.30 3.57
N ARG A 69 -7.88 8.63 3.67
CA ARG A 69 -8.94 7.91 2.94
C ARG A 69 -8.76 7.96 1.43
N LEU A 70 -8.35 9.10 0.87
CA LEU A 70 -8.12 9.22 -0.57
C LEU A 70 -6.94 8.36 -1.03
N ILE A 71 -5.85 8.35 -0.26
CA ILE A 71 -4.68 7.51 -0.52
C ILE A 71 -5.08 6.03 -0.45
N LEU A 72 -5.81 5.61 0.59
CA LEU A 72 -6.25 4.23 0.76
C LEU A 72 -7.20 3.78 -0.36
N LYS A 73 -8.17 4.61 -0.74
CA LYS A 73 -9.07 4.29 -1.87
C LYS A 73 -8.27 4.02 -3.15
N LYS A 74 -7.31 4.88 -3.47
CA LYS A 74 -6.44 4.72 -4.65
C LYS A 74 -5.56 3.47 -4.52
N LEU A 75 -4.98 3.24 -3.35
CA LEU A 75 -4.12 2.08 -3.09
C LEU A 75 -4.87 0.77 -3.33
N PHE A 76 -6.06 0.61 -2.72
CA PHE A 76 -6.88 -0.58 -2.88
C PHE A 76 -7.35 -0.77 -4.34
N GLN A 77 -7.71 0.32 -5.03
CA GLN A 77 -8.02 0.27 -6.46
C GLN A 77 -6.81 -0.20 -7.30
N ARG A 78 -5.60 0.31 -7.04
CA ARG A 78 -4.38 -0.06 -7.76
C ARG A 78 -4.00 -1.52 -7.59
N ILE A 79 -4.19 -2.07 -6.40
CA ILE A 79 -3.91 -3.49 -6.13
C ILE A 79 -5.08 -4.43 -6.52
N GLY A 80 -6.15 -3.90 -7.13
CA GLY A 80 -7.31 -4.68 -7.57
C GLY A 80 -8.15 -5.25 -6.42
N SER A 81 -8.21 -4.56 -5.28
CA SER A 81 -8.93 -5.00 -4.09
C SER A 81 -10.00 -4.00 -3.64
N THR A 82 -10.95 -4.45 -2.84
CA THR A 82 -12.03 -3.59 -2.32
C THR A 82 -11.59 -2.90 -1.04
N PHE A 83 -11.59 -1.57 -1.04
CA PHE A 83 -11.48 -0.77 0.18
C PHE A 83 -12.79 -0.83 0.96
N ARG A 84 -12.72 -1.25 2.23
CA ARG A 84 -13.83 -1.15 3.18
C ARG A 84 -13.32 -0.43 4.42
N GLU A 85 -13.91 0.72 4.69
CA GLU A 85 -13.56 1.48 5.87
C GLU A 85 -14.27 0.91 7.10
N THR A 86 -13.48 0.48 8.08
CA THR A 86 -13.84 0.09 9.43
C THR A 86 -13.25 1.08 10.43
N ALA A 87 -14.03 1.46 11.44
CA ALA A 87 -13.64 2.48 12.43
C ALA A 87 -12.47 2.04 13.33
N ASP A 88 -12.20 0.74 13.40
CA ASP A 88 -11.22 0.14 14.31
C ASP A 88 -9.79 0.09 13.74
N LEU A 89 -9.60 0.49 12.47
CA LEU A 89 -8.31 0.40 11.78
C LEU A 89 -7.74 1.78 11.48
N GLU A 90 -6.44 1.95 11.72
CA GLU A 90 -5.70 3.15 11.35
C GLU A 90 -5.11 3.03 9.93
N PHE A 91 -4.64 4.15 9.39
CA PHE A 91 -4.05 4.21 8.05
C PHE A 91 -2.98 3.13 7.83
N ALA A 92 -2.08 2.94 8.81
CA ALA A 92 -1.02 1.96 8.71
C ALA A 92 -1.54 0.51 8.65
N ASP A 93 -2.63 0.18 9.35
CA ASP A 93 -3.23 -1.15 9.31
C ASP A 93 -3.76 -1.48 7.90
N TYR A 94 -4.41 -0.53 7.25
CA TYR A 94 -4.86 -0.69 5.87
C TYR A 94 -3.71 -0.84 4.88
N VAL A 95 -2.61 -0.10 5.06
CA VAL A 95 -1.43 -0.23 4.20
C VAL A 95 -0.78 -1.61 4.37
N ARG A 96 -0.70 -2.13 5.60
CA ARG A 96 -0.21 -3.49 5.88
C ARG A 96 -1.11 -4.56 5.23
N ASP A 97 -2.43 -4.41 5.32
CA ASP A 97 -3.38 -5.31 4.64
C ASP A 97 -3.25 -5.23 3.10
N ALA A 98 -3.15 -4.03 2.55
CA ALA A 98 -2.91 -3.82 1.13
C ALA A 98 -1.61 -4.48 0.64
N ARG A 99 -0.52 -4.37 1.41
CA ARG A 99 0.76 -5.00 1.13
C ARG A 99 0.63 -6.52 1.05
N ARG A 100 0.00 -7.11 2.07
CA ARG A 100 -0.25 -8.56 2.13
C ARG A 100 -1.04 -9.04 0.90
N ARG A 101 -2.08 -8.31 0.50
CA ARG A 101 -2.90 -8.65 -0.68
C ARG A 101 -2.12 -8.52 -2.00
N PHE A 102 -1.25 -7.51 -2.11
CA PHE A 102 -0.43 -7.30 -3.28
C PHE A 102 0.57 -8.45 -3.51
N GLU A 103 1.18 -8.96 -2.44
CA GLU A 103 2.11 -10.10 -2.47
C GLU A 103 1.40 -11.42 -2.85
N ILE A 104 0.17 -11.64 -2.36
CA ILE A 104 -0.63 -12.82 -2.72
C ILE A 104 -1.00 -12.80 -4.22
N THR A 105 -1.30 -11.64 -4.79
CA THR A 105 -1.66 -11.53 -6.20
C THR A 105 -0.46 -11.73 -7.13
N SER A 106 0.75 -11.29 -6.72
CA SER A 106 1.99 -11.51 -7.51
C SER A 106 2.47 -12.97 -7.54
N THR A 107 2.11 -13.79 -6.55
CA THR A 107 2.53 -15.20 -6.48
C THR A 107 1.64 -16.16 -7.27
N LYS A 108 0.50 -15.72 -7.83
CA LYS A 108 -0.43 -16.59 -8.58
C LYS A 108 -0.16 -16.72 -10.08
N HIS A 109 0.95 -16.20 -10.60
CA HIS A 109 1.34 -16.35 -12.02
C HIS A 109 2.60 -17.20 -12.24
N GLY A 110 3.00 -18.03 -11.27
CA GLY A 110 4.02 -19.07 -11.44
C GLY A 110 3.38 -20.46 -11.37
N ASP A 111 3.26 -21.08 -12.53
CA ASP A 111 2.95 -22.48 -12.92
C ASP A 111 2.32 -23.50 -11.95
N PRO A 112 1.43 -24.39 -12.45
CA PRO A 112 0.89 -25.50 -11.68
C PRO A 112 1.97 -26.55 -11.40
N VAL A 113 2.16 -26.92 -10.13
CA VAL A 113 2.87 -28.17 -9.78
C VAL A 113 2.03 -29.35 -10.26
N GLU A 114 2.36 -29.80 -11.47
CA GLU A 114 2.13 -31.15 -11.97
C GLU A 114 2.95 -32.13 -11.13
N GLY A 115 2.35 -33.30 -10.83
CA GLY A 115 3.10 -34.47 -10.40
C GLY A 115 3.07 -34.81 -8.91
N LEU A 116 1.94 -35.34 -8.43
CA LEU A 116 2.01 -36.42 -7.44
C LEU A 116 0.94 -37.50 -7.67
N ARG A 117 1.11 -38.27 -8.76
CA ARG A 117 0.43 -39.58 -8.87
C ARG A 117 1.16 -40.56 -7.96
N SER A 118 0.72 -40.64 -6.71
CA SER A 118 1.13 -41.68 -5.78
C SER A 118 0.58 -43.04 -6.22
N LYS A 119 1.49 -44.03 -6.18
CA LYS A 119 1.29 -45.45 -6.47
C LYS A 119 0.16 -46.07 -5.64
N LYS A 120 -0.72 -46.83 -6.32
CA LYS A 120 -1.55 -47.90 -5.76
C LYS A 120 -2.01 -48.75 -6.96
N GLY A 121 -1.88 -50.06 -7.04
CA GLY A 121 -1.34 -51.07 -6.14
C GLY A 121 -1.12 -52.34 -6.95
N GLN A 122 -0.24 -53.17 -6.43
CA GLN A 122 0.00 -54.57 -6.79
C GLN A 122 -1.22 -55.42 -6.40
N VAL A 123 -1.82 -56.19 -7.32
CA VAL A 123 -2.55 -57.46 -7.08
C VAL A 123 -2.52 -58.29 -8.39
N THR A 124 -1.74 -59.37 -8.47
CA THR A 124 -2.11 -60.82 -8.40
C THR A 124 -2.93 -61.38 -9.57
N GLY A 125 -2.44 -62.47 -10.16
CA GLY A 125 -3.16 -63.35 -11.09
C GLY A 125 -2.20 -64.13 -11.96
#